data_AF-A0A545W748-F1
#
_entry.id   AF-A0A545W748-F1
#
_cell.length_a   1.000
_cell.length_b   1.000
_cell.length_c   1.000
_cell.angle_alpha   90.00
_cell.angle_beta   90.00
_cell.angle_gamma   90.00
#
_symmetry.space_group_name_H-M   'P 1'
#
loop_
_entity.id
_entity.type
_entity.pdbx_description
1 polymer ?
#
loop_
_entity_poly.entity_id
_entity_poly.type
_entity_poly.pdbx_seq_one_letter_code
_entity_poly.pdbx_strand_id
1 'polypeptide(L)'
;MRGHNAGHQIVTQGVSYSFHLLPSGLINPNCTNLIGLGVVFHVPSFFRELKELDEKGLPRVYDRILVSDRVHINLDLHLAVDGLEEVELGENKIGTTGRGIGPCCSTKAARGGIRLVEVFNAELFELKLRRLASGYAKRYGDLLRYDVEDEIARFREYRPKLAKSAIDAVPFMQSPQENNMNILVEGANALMLDLDVGSYPYVTSSTTTVAGIIGRLHLNPRGLT
;
A
#
# COMPACT_ATOMS: atom_id res chain seq x y z
N MET A 1 -2.12 4.74 7.60
CA MET A 1 -1.63 4.23 6.29
C MET A 1 -1.89 2.75 6.24
N ARG A 2 -2.66 2.26 5.26
CA ARG A 2 -2.86 0.82 5.07
C ARG A 2 -1.68 0.28 4.26
N GLY A 3 -1.18 -0.90 4.60
CA GLY A 3 -0.47 -1.76 3.66
C GLY A 3 -1.27 -3.06 3.51
N HIS A 4 -0.70 -4.07 2.86
CA HIS A 4 -1.30 -5.41 2.90
C HIS A 4 -1.11 -6.11 4.26
N ASN A 5 -0.73 -5.41 5.33
CA ASN A 5 -0.43 -5.96 6.66
C ASN A 5 -1.65 -6.10 7.57
N ALA A 6 -2.80 -5.55 7.16
CA ALA A 6 -4.10 -5.80 7.76
C ALA A 6 -4.95 -6.55 6.74
N GLY A 7 -5.82 -7.44 7.21
CA GLY A 7 -6.79 -8.09 6.34
C GLY A 7 -8.03 -8.54 7.09
N HIS A 8 -9.11 -8.68 6.35
CA HIS A 8 -10.41 -9.10 6.87
C HIS A 8 -11.12 -9.97 5.85
N GLN A 9 -12.01 -10.80 6.37
CA GLN A 9 -12.76 -11.76 5.58
C GLN A 9 -14.23 -11.36 5.62
N ILE A 10 -14.86 -11.28 4.46
CA ILE A 10 -16.29 -11.01 4.32
C ILE A 10 -16.95 -12.25 3.72
N VAL A 11 -17.99 -12.74 4.39
CA VAL A 11 -18.81 -13.84 3.91
C VAL A 11 -20.14 -13.27 3.43
N THR A 12 -20.47 -13.48 2.17
CA THR A 12 -21.78 -13.12 1.61
C THR A 12 -22.25 -14.23 0.68
N GLN A 13 -23.54 -14.57 0.76
CA GLN A 13 -24.15 -15.62 -0.06
C GLN A 13 -23.37 -16.96 -0.03
N GLY A 14 -22.77 -17.29 1.12
CA GLY A 14 -21.97 -18.51 1.31
C GLY A 14 -20.55 -18.48 0.72
N VAL A 15 -20.15 -17.41 0.03
CA VAL A 15 -18.80 -17.24 -0.53
C VAL A 15 -17.98 -16.34 0.38
N SER A 16 -16.71 -16.71 0.57
CA SER A 16 -15.80 -15.99 1.43
C SER A 16 -14.73 -15.23 0.64
N TYR A 17 -14.63 -13.93 0.90
CA TYR A 17 -13.71 -13.00 0.25
C TYR A 17 -12.72 -12.46 1.27
N SER A 18 -11.43 -12.52 0.94
CA SER A 18 -10.35 -12.05 1.80
C SER A 18 -9.79 -10.77 1.21
N PHE A 19 -9.77 -9.70 2.01
CA PHE A 19 -9.27 -8.40 1.61
C PHE A 19 -8.03 -8.06 2.44
N HIS A 20 -6.98 -7.55 1.81
CA HIS A 20 -5.76 -7.12 2.49
C HIS A 20 -5.32 -5.74 2.02
N LEU A 21 -5.09 -5.58 0.72
CA LEU A 21 -4.75 -4.29 0.12
C LEU A 21 -5.98 -3.64 -0.52
N LEU A 22 -6.88 -4.45 -1.09
CA LEU A 22 -8.06 -3.93 -1.77
C LEU A 22 -9.11 -3.46 -0.75
N PRO A 23 -9.79 -2.32 -1.00
CA PRO A 23 -10.94 -1.93 -0.21
C PRO A 23 -12.07 -2.95 -0.35
N SER A 24 -12.71 -3.27 0.77
CA SER A 24 -13.81 -4.24 0.80
C SER A 24 -15.10 -3.79 0.13
N GLY A 25 -15.19 -2.50 -0.21
CA GLY A 25 -16.28 -1.96 -1.03
C GLY A 25 -16.40 -2.65 -2.40
N LEU A 26 -15.37 -3.36 -2.88
CA LEU A 26 -15.43 -4.17 -4.10
C LEU A 26 -16.53 -5.24 -4.07
N ILE A 27 -16.99 -5.64 -2.89
CA ILE A 27 -18.12 -6.57 -2.73
C ILE A 27 -19.44 -5.97 -3.22
N ASN A 28 -19.59 -4.65 -3.15
CA ASN A 28 -20.76 -3.94 -3.67
C ASN A 28 -20.51 -3.56 -5.13
N PRO A 29 -21.26 -4.09 -6.11
CA PRO A 29 -21.04 -3.85 -7.54
C PRO A 29 -21.20 -2.38 -7.97
N ASN A 30 -21.86 -1.55 -7.16
CA ASN A 30 -22.11 -0.13 -7.42
C ASN A 30 -21.09 0.80 -6.75
N CYS A 31 -20.13 0.24 -6.01
CA CYS A 31 -19.11 1.02 -5.32
C CYS A 31 -17.85 1.15 -6.18
N THR A 32 -17.39 2.39 -6.36
CA THR A 32 -16.05 2.71 -6.86
C THR A 32 -15.08 2.71 -5.68
N ASN A 33 -13.95 2.03 -5.83
CA ASN A 33 -12.98 1.83 -4.77
C ASN A 33 -11.71 2.62 -5.07
N LEU A 34 -11.13 3.25 -4.06
CA LEU A 34 -9.91 4.04 -4.18
C LEU A 34 -8.86 3.57 -3.16
N ILE A 35 -7.67 3.25 -3.65
CA ILE A 35 -6.46 3.12 -2.84
C ILE A 35 -5.80 4.49 -2.76
N GLY A 36 -5.95 5.16 -1.61
CA GLY A 36 -5.44 6.52 -1.39
C GLY A 36 -3.91 6.58 -1.21
N LEU A 37 -3.32 7.77 -1.37
CA LEU A 37 -1.86 8.03 -1.26
C LEU A 37 -1.24 7.68 0.11
N GLY A 38 -2.08 7.44 1.11
CA GLY A 38 -1.69 6.90 2.41
C GLY A 38 -1.42 5.40 2.38
N VAL A 39 -1.48 4.72 1.24
CA VAL A 39 -1.23 3.28 1.19
C VAL A 39 0.22 2.97 0.83
N VAL A 40 0.78 1.97 1.52
CA VAL A 40 2.01 1.28 1.14
C VAL A 40 1.61 0.17 0.16
N PHE A 41 1.89 0.40 -1.12
CA PHE A 41 1.26 -0.31 -2.23
C PHE A 41 2.17 -1.42 -2.78
N HIS A 42 1.82 -2.68 -2.47
CA HIS A 42 2.53 -3.85 -2.96
C HIS A 42 1.87 -4.39 -4.23
N VAL A 43 2.52 -4.18 -5.38
CA VAL A 43 1.97 -4.49 -6.71
C VAL A 43 1.63 -5.98 -6.91
N PRO A 44 2.50 -6.94 -6.52
CA PRO A 44 2.17 -8.36 -6.64
C PRO A 44 0.93 -8.75 -5.84
N SER A 45 0.78 -8.23 -4.61
CA SER A 45 -0.42 -8.50 -3.79
C SER A 45 -1.68 -7.89 -4.39
N PHE A 46 -1.59 -6.68 -4.92
CA PHE A 46 -2.71 -6.02 -5.60
C PHE A 46 -3.29 -6.88 -6.72
N PHE A 47 -2.45 -7.35 -7.65
CA PHE A 47 -2.93 -8.15 -8.79
C PHE A 47 -3.37 -9.56 -8.38
N ARG A 48 -2.70 -10.17 -7.41
CA ARG A 48 -3.12 -11.48 -6.87
C ARG A 48 -4.51 -11.39 -6.23
N GLU A 49 -4.73 -10.40 -5.37
CA GLU A 49 -6.00 -10.20 -4.69
C GLU A 49 -7.12 -9.87 -5.68
N LEU A 50 -6.86 -9.04 -6.71
CA LEU A 50 -7.84 -8.77 -7.77
C LEU A 50 -8.24 -10.03 -8.53
N LYS A 51 -7.26 -10.86 -8.88
CA LYS A 51 -7.49 -12.12 -9.57
C LYS A 51 -8.33 -13.08 -8.72
N GLU A 52 -8.00 -13.22 -7.43
CA GLU A 52 -8.76 -14.06 -6.50
C GLU A 52 -10.23 -13.61 -6.36
N LEU A 53 -10.48 -12.29 -6.34
CA LEU A 53 -11.85 -11.75 -6.28
C LEU A 53 -12.63 -11.97 -7.59
N ASP A 54 -11.96 -11.82 -8.73
CA ASP A 54 -12.54 -12.05 -10.06
C ASP A 54 -12.89 -13.54 -10.27
N GLU A 55 -11.99 -14.45 -9.88
CA GLU A 55 -12.21 -15.91 -9.93
C GLU A 55 -13.34 -16.37 -9.01
N LYS A 56 -13.60 -15.64 -7.92
CA LYS A 56 -14.75 -15.87 -7.03
C LYS A 56 -16.06 -15.25 -7.54
N GLY A 57 -16.04 -14.62 -8.70
CA GLY A 57 -17.24 -14.13 -9.39
C GLY A 57 -17.66 -12.70 -9.03
N LEU A 58 -16.81 -11.90 -8.38
CA LEU A 58 -17.13 -10.49 -8.20
C LEU A 58 -17.05 -9.75 -9.54
N PRO A 59 -18.11 -9.04 -9.96
CA PRO A 59 -18.16 -8.45 -11.29
C PRO A 59 -17.27 -7.20 -11.38
N ARG A 60 -16.53 -7.10 -12.50
CA ARG A 60 -15.81 -5.90 -12.94
C ARG A 60 -14.86 -5.32 -11.87
N VAL A 61 -14.17 -6.18 -11.12
CA VAL A 61 -13.28 -5.72 -10.04
C VAL A 61 -12.16 -4.81 -10.55
N TYR A 62 -11.63 -5.10 -11.75
CA TYR A 62 -10.60 -4.30 -12.41
C TYR A 62 -11.08 -2.90 -12.84
N ASP A 63 -12.36 -2.74 -13.16
CA ASP A 63 -12.92 -1.46 -13.63
C ASP A 63 -13.33 -0.54 -12.47
N ARG A 64 -13.50 -1.12 -11.26
CA ARG A 64 -14.03 -0.43 -10.09
C ARG A 64 -12.97 -0.15 -9.03
N ILE A 65 -11.70 -0.34 -9.36
CA ILE A 65 -10.58 -0.08 -8.47
C ILE A 65 -9.65 0.99 -9.06
N LEU A 66 -9.49 2.06 -8.30
CA LEU A 66 -8.63 3.19 -8.60
C LEU A 66 -7.47 3.20 -7.62
N VAL A 67 -6.29 3.63 -8.07
CA VAL A 67 -5.08 3.70 -7.27
C VAL A 67 -4.49 5.09 -7.42
N SER A 68 -4.25 5.77 -6.30
CA SER A 68 -3.56 7.05 -6.33
C SER A 68 -2.15 6.89 -6.92
N ASP A 69 -1.83 7.71 -7.90
CA ASP A 69 -0.49 7.87 -8.46
C ASP A 69 0.59 8.26 -7.41
N ARG A 70 0.18 8.75 -6.24
CA ARG A 70 1.06 9.16 -5.13
C ARG A 70 1.27 8.10 -4.06
N VAL A 71 0.69 6.89 -4.19
CA VAL A 71 1.04 5.77 -3.29
C VAL A 71 2.53 5.47 -3.38
N HIS A 72 3.12 5.05 -2.26
CA HIS A 72 4.50 4.58 -2.26
C HIS A 72 4.52 3.09 -2.58
N ILE A 73 5.44 2.69 -3.46
CA ILE A 73 5.60 1.32 -3.90
C ILE A 73 6.34 0.54 -2.83
N ASN A 74 5.69 -0.49 -2.32
CA ASN A 74 6.30 -1.50 -1.51
C ASN A 74 7.00 -2.50 -2.43
N LEU A 75 8.32 -2.54 -2.38
CA LEU A 75 9.17 -3.39 -3.20
C LEU A 75 9.47 -4.68 -2.44
N ASP A 76 9.80 -5.75 -3.16
CA ASP A 76 10.29 -6.99 -2.55
C ASP A 76 11.60 -6.75 -1.78
N LEU A 77 12.38 -5.73 -2.19
CA LEU A 77 13.50 -5.20 -1.42
C LEU A 77 13.11 -4.79 0.00
N HIS A 78 11.97 -4.11 0.18
CA HIS A 78 11.51 -3.69 1.51
C HIS A 78 11.10 -4.91 2.36
N LEU A 79 10.51 -5.94 1.75
CA LEU A 79 10.16 -7.18 2.46
C LEU A 79 11.43 -7.88 2.98
N ALA A 80 12.47 -7.97 2.14
CA ALA A 80 13.76 -8.55 2.54
C ALA A 80 14.40 -7.76 3.69
N VAL A 81 14.37 -6.43 3.61
CA VAL A 81 14.92 -5.55 4.66
C VAL A 81 14.14 -5.67 5.98
N ASP A 82 12.81 -5.76 5.94
CA ASP A 82 11.96 -5.91 7.13
C ASP A 82 12.35 -7.16 7.93
N GLY A 83 12.56 -8.28 7.22
CA GLY A 83 13.05 -9.52 7.85
C GLY A 83 14.44 -9.38 8.46
N LEU A 84 15.35 -8.65 7.82
CA LEU A 84 16.70 -8.41 8.34
C LEU A 84 16.70 -7.50 9.58
N GLU A 85 15.87 -6.45 9.58
CA GLU A 85 15.71 -5.55 10.73
C GLU A 85 15.19 -6.31 11.96
N GLU A 86 14.20 -7.21 11.78
CA GLU A 86 13.72 -8.07 12.87
C GLU A 86 14.80 -9.05 13.39
N VAL A 87 15.65 -9.60 12.51
CA VAL A 87 16.75 -10.46 12.93
C VAL A 87 17.79 -9.67 13.73
N GLU A 88 18.13 -8.46 13.30
CA GLU A 88 19.09 -7.57 13.98
C GLU A 88 18.62 -7.20 15.40
N LEU A 89 17.31 -7.08 15.62
CA LEU A 89 16.71 -6.77 16.93
C LEU A 89 16.75 -7.93 17.93
N GLY A 90 16.99 -9.17 17.50
CA GLY A 90 17.15 -10.33 18.39
C GLY A 90 15.94 -10.59 19.28
N GLU A 91 16.12 -10.50 20.61
CA GLU A 91 15.03 -10.66 21.58
C GLU A 91 14.09 -9.44 21.66
N ASN A 92 14.50 -8.29 21.12
CA ASN A 92 13.73 -7.04 21.12
C ASN A 92 12.93 -6.84 19.83
N LYS A 93 12.55 -7.94 19.16
CA LYS A 93 11.73 -7.88 17.94
C LYS A 93 10.45 -7.11 18.18
N ILE A 94 10.06 -6.33 17.18
CA ILE A 94 8.78 -5.65 17.18
C ILE A 94 7.65 -6.66 16.93
N GLY A 95 7.95 -7.72 16.17
CA GLY A 95 6.94 -8.66 15.68
C GLY A 95 6.27 -8.12 14.42
N THR A 96 7.07 -7.62 13.48
CA THR A 96 6.53 -7.09 12.22
C THR A 96 5.86 -8.19 11.41
N THR A 97 4.98 -7.81 10.49
CA THR A 97 4.34 -8.78 9.59
C THR A 97 5.28 -9.33 8.51
N GLY A 98 6.56 -8.89 8.46
CA GLY A 98 7.51 -9.26 7.41
C GLY A 98 7.07 -8.84 6.01
N ARG A 99 6.36 -7.71 5.93
CA ARG A 99 5.64 -7.25 4.73
C ARG A 99 6.24 -5.98 4.15
N GLY A 100 7.37 -5.49 4.66
CA GLY A 100 8.08 -4.33 4.12
C GLY A 100 7.46 -2.98 4.49
N ILE A 101 6.46 -2.94 5.38
CA ILE A 101 5.74 -1.71 5.71
C ILE A 101 6.66 -0.70 6.38
N GLY A 102 7.44 -1.14 7.37
CA GLY A 102 8.41 -0.30 8.08
C GLY A 102 9.46 0.29 7.13
N PRO A 103 10.22 -0.55 6.41
CA PRO A 103 11.22 -0.07 5.46
C PRO A 103 10.64 0.84 4.38
N CYS A 104 9.46 0.54 3.83
CA CYS A 104 8.82 1.41 2.84
C CYS A 104 8.40 2.77 3.42
N CYS A 105 7.88 2.81 4.65
CA CYS A 105 7.56 4.06 5.33
C CYS A 105 8.84 4.85 5.66
N SER A 106 9.93 4.17 6.02
CA SER A 106 11.23 4.78 6.28
C SER A 106 11.80 5.44 5.02
N THR A 107 11.80 4.75 3.87
CA THR A 107 12.27 5.34 2.61
C THR A 107 11.39 6.50 2.15
N LYS A 108 10.07 6.44 2.38
CA LYS A 108 9.15 7.57 2.20
C LYS A 108 9.55 8.78 3.06
N ALA A 109 9.74 8.59 4.36
CA ALA A 109 10.12 9.67 5.27
C ALA A 109 11.49 10.27 4.92
N ALA A 110 12.43 9.43 4.50
CA ALA A 110 13.74 9.84 4.01
C ALA A 110 13.71 10.55 2.65
N ARG A 111 12.56 10.58 1.95
CA ARG A 111 12.37 11.10 0.58
C ARG A 111 13.15 10.29 -0.49
N GLY A 112 13.51 9.05 -0.16
CA GLY A 112 14.20 8.11 -1.06
C GLY A 112 13.27 7.07 -1.71
N GLY A 113 12.03 6.97 -1.26
CA GLY A 113 11.05 6.02 -1.78
C GLY A 113 10.64 6.28 -3.23
N ILE A 114 9.92 5.30 -3.79
CA ILE A 114 9.38 5.32 -5.16
C ILE A 114 7.86 5.45 -5.08
N ARG A 115 7.27 6.40 -5.81
CA ARG A 115 5.82 6.52 -5.95
C ARG A 115 5.31 5.89 -7.23
N LEU A 116 4.02 5.54 -7.29
CA LEU A 116 3.41 4.92 -8.47
C LEU A 116 3.58 5.75 -9.74
N VAL A 117 3.44 7.08 -9.68
CA VAL A 117 3.67 7.98 -10.81
C VAL A 117 5.07 7.82 -11.42
N GLU A 118 6.07 7.50 -10.59
CA GLU A 118 7.46 7.34 -11.00
C GLU A 118 7.72 5.97 -11.63
N VAL A 119 6.88 4.97 -11.35
CA VAL A 119 6.94 3.64 -11.99
C VAL A 119 6.75 3.73 -13.50
N PHE A 120 5.92 4.68 -13.97
CA PHE A 120 5.65 4.87 -15.38
C PHE A 120 6.83 5.48 -16.16
N ASN A 121 7.79 6.11 -15.48
CA ASN A 121 9.07 6.48 -16.06
C ASN A 121 10.08 5.37 -15.76
N ALA A 122 10.32 4.50 -16.75
CA ALA A 122 11.15 3.32 -16.58
C ALA A 122 12.58 3.66 -16.11
N GLU A 123 13.23 4.64 -16.74
CA GLU A 123 14.60 5.04 -16.41
C GLU A 123 14.70 5.57 -14.98
N LEU A 124 13.76 6.43 -14.57
CA LEU A 124 13.72 6.98 -13.20
C LEU A 124 13.46 5.88 -12.16
N PHE A 125 12.52 4.97 -12.44
CA PHE A 125 12.22 3.84 -11.58
C PHE A 125 13.45 2.96 -11.37
N GLU A 126 14.10 2.56 -12.46
CA GLU A 126 15.28 1.68 -12.42
C GLU A 126 16.45 2.34 -11.68
N LEU A 127 16.70 3.63 -11.95
CA LEU A 127 17.71 4.41 -11.22
C LEU A 127 17.46 4.43 -9.71
N LYS A 128 16.22 4.72 -9.30
CA LYS A 128 15.85 4.79 -7.88
C LYS A 128 15.93 3.41 -7.21
N LEU A 129 15.44 2.37 -7.87
CA LEU A 129 15.45 1.01 -7.34
C LEU A 129 16.89 0.52 -7.11
N ARG A 130 17.77 0.72 -8.10
CA ARG A 130 19.20 0.40 -7.97
C ARG A 130 19.88 1.17 -6.85
N ARG A 131 19.54 2.46 -6.68
CA ARG A 131 20.06 3.27 -5.58
C ARG A 131 19.61 2.76 -4.21
N LEU A 132 18.34 2.37 -4.07
CA LEU A 132 17.82 1.77 -2.83
C LEU A 132 18.51 0.43 -2.55
N ALA A 133 18.58 -0.45 -3.55
CA ALA A 133 19.24 -1.75 -3.42
C ALA A 133 20.71 -1.61 -3.02
N SER A 134 21.45 -0.70 -3.66
CA SER A 134 22.83 -0.39 -3.29
C SER A 134 22.96 0.15 -1.86
N GLY A 135 22.04 1.01 -1.44
CA GLY A 135 22.01 1.55 -0.08
C GLY A 135 21.83 0.45 0.98
N TYR A 136 20.87 -0.45 0.77
CA TYR A 136 20.64 -1.57 1.68
C TYR A 136 21.74 -2.63 1.61
N ALA A 137 22.33 -2.88 0.44
CA ALA A 137 23.49 -3.76 0.30
C ALA A 137 24.69 -3.24 1.09
N LYS A 138 24.89 -1.92 1.15
CA LYS A 138 25.94 -1.33 2.02
C LYS A 138 25.66 -1.52 3.51
N ARG A 139 24.38 -1.56 3.92
CA ARG A 139 23.98 -1.75 5.33
C ARG A 139 24.08 -3.21 5.75
N TYR A 140 23.62 -4.14 4.91
CA TYR A 140 23.46 -5.55 5.28
C TYR A 140 24.47 -6.50 4.63
N GLY A 141 25.26 -6.02 3.66
CA GLY A 141 26.21 -6.84 2.92
C GLY A 141 25.53 -8.06 2.29
N ASP A 142 26.19 -9.22 2.41
CA ASP A 142 25.76 -10.49 1.82
C ASP A 142 24.48 -11.07 2.46
N LEU A 143 24.03 -10.52 3.59
CA LEU A 143 22.76 -10.92 4.20
C LEU A 143 21.56 -10.47 3.36
N LEU A 144 21.71 -9.40 2.58
CA LEU A 144 20.68 -8.95 1.66
C LEU A 144 20.67 -9.83 0.41
N ARG A 145 19.76 -10.80 0.37
CA ARG A 145 19.47 -11.59 -0.82
C ARG A 145 18.33 -10.95 -1.60
N TYR A 146 18.68 -10.20 -2.63
CA TYR A 146 17.72 -9.50 -3.47
C TYR A 146 18.24 -9.34 -4.90
N ASP A 147 17.42 -9.72 -5.88
CA ASP A 147 17.71 -9.56 -7.30
C ASP A 147 16.98 -8.33 -7.85
N VAL A 148 17.76 -7.29 -8.14
CA VAL A 148 17.24 -6.03 -8.67
C VAL A 148 16.72 -6.15 -10.10
N GLU A 149 17.33 -7.00 -10.94
CA GLU A 149 16.92 -7.16 -12.34
C GLU A 149 15.60 -7.89 -12.44
N ASP A 150 15.40 -8.89 -11.58
CA ASP A 150 14.17 -9.66 -11.49
C ASP A 150 12.98 -8.76 -11.08
N GLU A 151 13.16 -7.86 -10.10
CA GLU A 151 12.10 -6.90 -9.76
C GLU A 151 11.85 -5.88 -10.90
N ILE A 152 12.91 -5.37 -11.55
CA ILE A 152 12.77 -4.51 -12.73
C ILE A 152 11.97 -5.21 -13.84
N ALA A 153 12.25 -6.49 -14.10
CA ALA A 153 11.56 -7.29 -15.11
C ALA A 153 10.06 -7.40 -14.80
N ARG A 154 9.69 -7.73 -13.56
CA ARG A 154 8.27 -7.75 -13.13
C ARG A 154 7.59 -6.40 -13.34
N PHE A 155 8.25 -5.30 -13.01
CA PHE A 155 7.69 -3.96 -13.20
C PHE A 155 7.52 -3.56 -14.67
N ARG A 156 8.29 -4.15 -15.62
CA ARG A 156 8.02 -4.00 -17.06
C ARG A 156 6.66 -4.55 -17.43
N GLU A 157 6.24 -5.67 -16.84
CA GLU A 157 4.93 -6.27 -17.07
C GLU A 157 3.80 -5.55 -16.32
N TYR A 158 4.09 -5.00 -15.14
CA TYR A 158 3.08 -4.34 -14.31
C TYR A 158 2.67 -2.96 -14.83
N ARG A 159 3.61 -2.18 -15.39
CA ARG A 159 3.37 -0.81 -15.89
C ARG A 159 2.09 -0.67 -16.73
N PRO A 160 1.90 -1.42 -17.85
CA PRO A 160 0.71 -1.25 -18.68
C PRO A 160 -0.59 -1.65 -17.97
N LYS A 161 -0.53 -2.58 -17.00
CA LYS A 161 -1.69 -3.00 -16.21
C LYS A 161 -2.05 -1.95 -15.16
N LEU A 162 -1.06 -1.42 -14.45
CA LEU A 162 -1.22 -0.36 -13.44
C LEU A 162 -1.74 0.94 -14.03
N ALA A 163 -1.34 1.27 -15.26
CA ALA A 163 -1.79 2.48 -15.96
C ALA A 163 -3.31 2.55 -16.11
N LYS A 164 -4.02 1.41 -16.12
CA LYS A 164 -5.49 1.36 -16.23
C LYS A 164 -6.21 1.78 -14.96
N SER A 165 -5.58 1.61 -13.79
CA SER A 165 -6.16 1.93 -12.48
C SER A 165 -5.57 3.18 -11.83
N ALA A 166 -4.42 3.65 -12.32
CA ALA A 166 -3.71 4.78 -11.73
C ALA A 166 -4.40 6.12 -12.06
N ILE A 167 -4.65 6.92 -11.03
CA ILE A 167 -5.29 8.24 -11.16
C ILE A 167 -4.61 9.29 -10.27
N ASP A 168 -4.78 10.57 -10.61
CA ASP A 168 -4.55 11.63 -9.63
C ASP A 168 -5.71 11.65 -8.62
N ALA A 169 -5.46 11.11 -7.43
CA ALA A 169 -6.48 10.98 -6.39
C ALA A 169 -6.89 12.33 -5.77
N VAL A 170 -6.06 13.37 -5.87
CA VAL A 170 -6.34 14.67 -5.23
C VAL A 170 -7.52 15.39 -5.88
N PRO A 171 -7.51 15.70 -7.19
CA PRO A 171 -8.66 16.26 -7.89
C PRO A 171 -9.80 15.24 -8.00
N PHE A 172 -9.50 13.94 -8.10
CA PHE A 172 -10.53 12.90 -8.11
C PHE A 172 -11.42 12.99 -6.86
N MET A 173 -10.83 13.20 -5.67
CA MET A 173 -11.60 13.30 -4.42
C MET A 173 -12.37 14.62 -4.27
N GLN A 174 -12.14 15.63 -5.11
CA GLN A 174 -12.91 16.88 -5.05
C GLN A 174 -14.36 16.67 -5.47
N SER A 175 -14.59 16.00 -6.61
CA SER A 175 -15.93 15.80 -7.16
C SER A 175 -16.87 15.04 -6.21
N PRO A 176 -16.50 13.89 -5.60
CA PRO A 176 -17.34 13.21 -4.63
C PRO A 176 -17.69 14.07 -3.41
N GLN A 177 -16.77 14.93 -2.96
CA GLN A 177 -17.02 15.84 -1.83
C GLN A 177 -17.98 16.97 -2.22
N GLU A 178 -17.79 17.61 -3.37
CA GLU A 178 -18.65 18.70 -3.85
C GLU A 178 -20.08 18.23 -4.15
N ASN A 179 -20.23 16.98 -4.59
CA ASN A 179 -21.52 16.37 -4.91
C ASN A 179 -22.16 15.63 -3.71
N ASN A 180 -21.62 15.78 -2.50
CA ASN A 180 -22.11 15.12 -1.27
C ASN A 180 -22.30 13.60 -1.45
N MET A 181 -21.39 12.94 -2.15
CA MET A 181 -21.41 11.49 -2.31
C MET A 181 -21.09 10.81 -0.98
N ASN A 182 -21.69 9.65 -0.73
CA ASN A 182 -21.35 8.82 0.43
C ASN A 182 -19.92 8.26 0.27
N ILE A 183 -19.01 8.69 1.13
CA ILE A 183 -17.62 8.22 1.17
C ILE A 183 -17.43 7.37 2.42
N LEU A 184 -17.21 6.07 2.21
CA LEU A 184 -16.81 5.15 3.28
C LEU A 184 -15.29 5.01 3.29
N VAL A 185 -14.66 5.31 4.43
CA VAL A 185 -13.21 5.14 4.61
C VAL A 185 -12.94 3.89 5.44
N GLU A 186 -12.21 2.95 4.85
CA GLU A 186 -11.77 1.75 5.55
C GLU A 186 -10.45 2.03 6.29
N GLY A 187 -10.54 2.17 7.62
CA GLY A 187 -9.37 2.23 8.49
C GLY A 187 -8.63 0.89 8.56
N ALA A 188 -7.32 0.93 8.77
CA ALA A 188 -6.50 -0.26 8.98
C ALA A 188 -5.72 -0.12 10.29
N ASN A 189 -5.48 -1.25 10.96
CA ASN A 189 -4.95 -1.32 12.32
C ASN A 189 -5.88 -0.63 13.34
N ALA A 190 -5.38 -0.41 14.55
CA ALA A 190 -6.13 0.17 15.66
C ALA A 190 -5.31 1.27 16.34
N LEU A 191 -5.96 2.11 17.14
CA LEU A 191 -5.36 3.26 17.83
C LEU A 191 -4.08 2.90 18.60
N MET A 192 -4.06 1.77 19.31
CA MET A 192 -2.90 1.33 20.09
C MET A 192 -1.68 0.94 19.24
N LEU A 193 -1.87 0.76 17.93
CA LEU A 193 -0.80 0.50 16.96
C LEU A 193 -0.41 1.76 16.19
N ASP A 194 -0.95 2.92 16.53
CA ASP A 194 -0.57 4.19 15.91
C ASP A 194 0.90 4.52 16.17
N LEU A 195 1.59 5.06 15.15
CA LEU A 195 3.00 5.42 15.28
C LEU A 195 3.27 6.46 16.38
N ASP A 196 2.35 7.42 16.56
CA ASP A 196 2.56 8.57 17.44
C ASP A 196 1.93 8.35 18.82
N VAL A 197 0.74 7.75 18.87
CA VAL A 197 -0.05 7.61 20.12
C VAL A 197 -0.18 6.17 20.63
N GLY A 198 0.36 5.20 19.91
CA GLY A 198 0.33 3.79 20.29
C GLY A 198 1.41 3.41 21.30
N SER A 199 1.55 2.11 21.54
CA SER A 199 2.55 1.52 22.45
C SER A 199 3.95 1.45 21.83
N TYR A 200 4.52 2.59 21.45
CA TYR A 200 5.83 2.65 20.80
C TYR A 200 6.92 1.94 21.63
N PRO A 201 7.81 1.11 21.03
CA PRO A 201 7.99 0.88 19.59
C PRO A 201 7.11 -0.23 18.98
N TYR A 202 6.25 -0.88 19.75
CA TYR A 202 5.38 -2.00 19.31
C TYR A 202 4.13 -1.48 18.58
N VAL A 203 4.35 -0.80 17.46
CA VAL A 203 3.34 -0.09 16.67
C VAL A 203 3.57 -0.31 15.17
N THR A 204 2.62 0.10 14.33
CA THR A 204 2.86 0.20 12.88
C THR A 204 3.55 1.53 12.52
N SER A 205 4.18 1.61 11.36
CA SER A 205 4.91 2.81 10.89
C SER A 205 3.99 3.87 10.25
N SER A 206 2.82 4.09 10.85
CA SER A 206 1.66 4.65 10.18
C SER A 206 0.70 5.32 11.15
N THR A 207 0.14 6.48 10.78
CA THR A 207 -1.01 7.08 11.46
C THR A 207 -2.29 6.27 11.16
N THR A 208 -2.88 5.71 12.19
CA THR A 208 -4.12 4.91 12.22
C THR A 208 -5.33 5.71 12.71
N THR A 209 -5.09 6.87 13.33
CA THR A 209 -6.17 7.78 13.78
C THR A 209 -6.89 8.48 12.62
N VAL A 210 -7.98 9.19 12.95
CA VAL A 210 -8.76 10.02 12.00
C VAL A 210 -7.90 11.08 11.30
N ALA A 211 -6.82 11.57 11.94
CA ALA A 211 -5.88 12.49 11.30
C ALA A 211 -5.26 11.89 10.02
N GLY A 212 -5.01 10.58 10.03
CA GLY A 212 -4.54 9.84 8.86
C GLY A 212 -5.54 9.86 7.71
N ILE A 213 -6.84 9.86 8.00
CA ILE A 213 -7.90 9.89 6.97
C ILE A 213 -7.90 11.25 6.25
N ILE A 214 -7.96 12.34 7.01
CA ILE A 214 -8.05 13.71 6.47
C ILE A 214 -6.87 14.00 5.54
N GLY A 215 -5.65 13.84 6.05
CA GLY A 215 -4.45 14.21 5.29
C GLY A 215 -4.13 13.27 4.12
N ARG A 216 -4.54 12.00 4.17
CA ARG A 216 -4.19 11.01 3.13
C ARG A 216 -5.26 10.81 2.07
N LEU A 217 -6.46 11.33 2.27
CA LEU A 217 -7.53 11.32 1.27
C LEU A 217 -7.93 12.72 0.81
N HIS A 218 -7.26 13.77 1.30
CA HIS A 218 -7.60 15.17 1.01
C HIS A 218 -9.08 15.47 1.31
N LEU A 219 -9.57 14.92 2.41
CA LEU A 219 -10.93 15.19 2.85
C LEU A 219 -10.99 16.54 3.55
N ASN A 220 -12.05 17.29 3.29
CA ASN A 220 -12.36 18.51 4.03
C ASN A 220 -12.69 18.13 5.48
N PRO A 221 -11.92 18.61 6.48
CA PRO A 221 -12.16 18.26 7.88
C PRO A 221 -13.55 18.71 8.38
N ARG A 222 -14.16 19.72 7.76
CA ARG A 222 -15.51 20.20 8.11
C ARG A 222 -16.63 19.27 7.61
N GLY A 223 -16.34 18.38 6.67
CA GLY A 223 -17.30 17.44 6.08
C GLY A 223 -17.35 16.07 6.75
N LEU A 224 -16.56 15.86 7.83
CA LEU A 224 -16.60 14.63 8.61
C LEU A 224 -17.73 14.76 9.65
N THR A 225 -18.83 14.06 9.41
CA THR A 225 -19.97 13.96 10.33
C THR A 225 -20.07 12.57 10.92
#